data_AF-A0A8H5EXE4-F1
#
_entry.id   AF-A0A8H5EXE4-F1
#
_cell.length_a   1.000
_cell.length_b   1.000
_cell.length_c   1.000
_cell.angle_alpha   90.00
_cell.angle_beta   90.00
_cell.angle_gamma   90.00
#
_symmetry.space_group_name_H-M   'P 1'
#
loop_
_entity.id
_entity.type
_entity.pdbx_description
1 polymer ?
#
loop_
_entity_poly.entity_id
_entity_poly.type
_entity_poly.pdbx_seq_one_letter_code
_entity_poly.pdbx_strand_id
1 'polypeptide(L)'
;MKFSLALAALLPLAASAADIAVSVGKSGLTFDPTSVKAAAGDVITFSFFPKNHTVTQSTFDNPCEPSANGASSGFTPVASADTPTLWKWTVVDTNPAWFYCAQTAHCKSGMVFAVNPTADKTVAAFTEKAKSGNGTTTSSTTAAPSGSSTATGYGGKNGASHIAASAGAAILAVAGAVAGFAL
;
A
#
# COMPACT_ATOMS: atom_id res chain seq x y z
N MET A 1 -19.14 -18.01 69.59
CA MET A 1 -18.87 -18.44 68.20
C MET A 1 -19.93 -17.85 67.28
N LYS A 2 -19.61 -16.78 66.54
CA LYS A 2 -20.40 -16.31 65.39
C LYS A 2 -19.44 -15.67 64.38
N PHE A 3 -18.98 -16.48 63.43
CA PHE A 3 -18.25 -15.98 62.25
C PHE A 3 -19.27 -15.58 61.20
N SER A 4 -19.40 -14.28 60.93
CA SER A 4 -20.17 -13.79 59.78
C SER A 4 -19.28 -13.83 58.55
N LEU A 5 -19.58 -14.72 57.59
CA LEU A 5 -19.00 -14.65 56.25
C LEU A 5 -19.72 -13.55 55.47
N ALA A 6 -19.02 -12.46 55.16
CA ALA A 6 -19.47 -11.50 54.16
C ALA A 6 -19.13 -12.05 52.77
N LEU A 7 -20.16 -12.39 51.99
CA LEU A 7 -20.03 -12.79 50.59
C LEU A 7 -19.88 -11.52 49.74
N ALA A 8 -18.65 -11.19 49.33
CA ALA A 8 -18.40 -10.11 48.39
C ALA A 8 -18.87 -10.54 46.99
N ALA A 9 -19.94 -9.91 46.49
CA ALA A 9 -20.39 -10.09 45.12
C ALA A 9 -19.39 -9.43 44.16
N LEU A 10 -18.63 -10.24 43.43
CA LEU A 10 -17.82 -9.79 42.29
C LEU A 10 -18.75 -9.52 41.11
N LEU A 11 -19.10 -8.25 40.86
CA LEU A 11 -19.75 -7.88 39.60
C LEU A 11 -18.71 -8.01 38.47
N PRO A 12 -19.01 -8.71 37.37
CA PRO A 12 -18.12 -8.74 36.22
C PRO A 12 -18.09 -7.34 35.57
N LEU A 13 -16.90 -6.75 35.45
CA LEU A 13 -16.69 -5.61 34.56
C LEU A 13 -16.79 -6.12 33.13
N ALA A 14 -17.92 -5.86 32.46
CA ALA A 14 -18.00 -6.05 31.03
C ALA A 14 -17.08 -5.04 30.34
N ALA A 15 -15.94 -5.49 29.84
CA ALA A 15 -15.10 -4.69 28.96
C ALA A 15 -15.81 -4.56 27.61
N SER A 16 -16.38 -3.38 27.32
CA SER A 16 -16.93 -3.07 26.00
C SER A 16 -15.80 -2.65 25.06
N ALA A 17 -15.74 -3.23 23.87
CA ALA A 17 -14.91 -2.73 22.78
C ALA A 17 -15.42 -1.36 22.30
N ALA A 18 -14.54 -0.37 22.21
CA ALA A 18 -14.86 0.95 21.68
C ALA A 18 -14.78 0.99 20.15
N ASP A 19 -15.56 1.86 19.50
CA ASP A 19 -15.37 2.24 18.10
C ASP A 19 -14.71 3.64 18.07
N ILE A 20 -13.49 3.71 17.53
CA ILE A 20 -12.63 4.90 17.51
C ILE A 20 -12.63 5.45 16.08
N ALA A 21 -13.20 6.64 15.90
CA ALA A 21 -13.27 7.28 14.59
C ALA A 21 -11.95 7.97 14.21
N VAL A 22 -11.49 7.73 12.98
CA VAL A 22 -10.34 8.42 12.36
C VAL A 22 -10.74 8.90 10.97
N SER A 23 -10.56 10.18 10.70
CA SER A 23 -10.75 10.73 9.35
C SER A 23 -9.46 10.58 8.53
N VAL A 24 -9.60 10.18 7.27
CA VAL A 24 -8.48 10.04 6.32
C VAL A 24 -8.70 11.02 5.18
N GLY A 25 -7.83 12.02 5.06
CA GLY A 25 -7.89 12.97 3.93
C GLY A 25 -8.82 14.18 4.12
N LYS A 26 -9.59 14.25 5.22
CA LYS A 26 -10.63 15.29 5.42
C LYS A 26 -10.08 16.71 5.45
N SER A 27 -8.98 16.90 6.18
CA SER A 27 -8.31 18.18 6.41
C SER A 27 -6.99 18.29 5.64
N GLY A 28 -6.87 17.56 4.52
CA GLY A 28 -5.65 17.52 3.70
C GLY A 28 -4.93 16.17 3.78
N LEU A 29 -3.62 16.16 3.56
CA LEU A 29 -2.79 14.94 3.55
C LEU A 29 -2.49 14.44 4.97
N THR A 30 -3.54 14.13 5.74
CA THR A 30 -3.42 13.72 7.14
C THR A 30 -4.46 12.66 7.54
N PHE A 31 -4.11 11.93 8.59
CA PHE A 31 -5.07 11.24 9.44
C PHE A 31 -5.49 12.19 10.57
N ASP A 32 -6.75 12.16 10.97
CA ASP A 32 -7.27 12.99 12.06
C ASP A 32 -8.17 12.18 13.01
N PRO A 33 -7.73 11.94 14.26
CA PRO A 33 -6.43 12.33 14.82
C PRO A 33 -5.25 11.56 14.19
N THR A 34 -4.03 12.08 14.34
CA THR A 34 -2.81 11.42 13.84
C THR A 34 -2.36 10.23 14.71
N SER A 35 -2.90 10.12 15.92
CA SER A 35 -2.70 8.94 16.75
C SER A 35 -3.85 8.72 17.73
N VAL A 36 -3.99 7.48 18.17
CA VAL A 36 -5.01 7.08 19.16
C VAL A 36 -4.41 6.17 20.23
N LYS A 37 -5.09 6.07 21.37
CA LYS A 37 -4.90 5.01 22.36
C LYS A 37 -6.10 4.08 22.29
N ALA A 38 -5.85 2.77 22.28
CA ALA A 38 -6.88 1.75 22.11
C ALA A 38 -6.53 0.47 22.88
N ALA A 39 -7.53 -0.21 23.41
CA ALA A 39 -7.42 -1.51 24.05
C ALA A 39 -7.57 -2.64 23.02
N ALA A 40 -7.14 -3.85 23.39
CA ALA A 40 -7.41 -5.05 22.59
C ALA A 40 -8.93 -5.24 22.46
N GLY A 41 -9.40 -5.50 21.24
CA GLY A 41 -10.81 -5.64 20.89
C GLY A 41 -11.47 -4.35 20.40
N ASP A 42 -10.90 -3.17 20.64
CA ASP A 42 -11.40 -1.92 20.07
C ASP A 42 -11.35 -1.97 18.53
N VAL A 43 -12.24 -1.21 17.89
CA VAL A 43 -12.30 -1.08 16.43
C VAL A 43 -11.95 0.34 16.06
N ILE A 44 -10.97 0.52 15.17
CA ILE A 44 -10.69 1.82 14.57
C ILE A 44 -11.45 1.91 13.25
N THR A 45 -12.40 2.84 13.17
CA THR A 45 -13.16 3.12 11.94
C THR A 45 -12.53 4.30 11.21
N PHE A 46 -11.88 4.00 10.09
CA PHE A 46 -11.31 4.98 9.18
C PHE A 46 -12.35 5.45 8.18
N SER A 47 -12.67 6.75 8.20
CA SER A 47 -13.57 7.40 7.26
C SER A 47 -12.74 8.13 6.18
N PHE A 48 -12.80 7.63 4.95
CA PHE A 48 -12.07 8.19 3.81
C PHE A 48 -12.85 9.35 3.20
N PHE A 49 -12.18 10.48 3.03
CA PHE A 49 -12.68 11.69 2.39
C PHE A 49 -12.10 11.82 0.96
N PRO A 50 -12.54 12.81 0.15
CA PRO A 50 -12.24 12.87 -1.27
C PRO A 50 -10.77 12.73 -1.64
N LYS A 51 -10.54 12.30 -2.89
CA LYS A 51 -9.26 11.85 -3.47
C LYS A 51 -9.01 10.38 -3.14
N ASN A 52 -7.76 9.94 -3.24
CA ASN A 52 -7.37 8.55 -3.07
C ASN A 52 -6.35 8.44 -1.93
N HIS A 53 -6.69 7.64 -0.94
CA HIS A 53 -5.88 7.40 0.25
C HIS A 53 -5.84 5.92 0.59
N THR A 54 -4.89 5.54 1.45
CA THR A 54 -4.85 4.20 2.06
C THR A 54 -4.65 4.33 3.56
N VAL A 55 -4.99 3.27 4.26
CA VAL A 55 -4.45 2.92 5.57
C VAL A 55 -3.64 1.65 5.35
N THR A 56 -2.32 1.75 5.38
CA THR A 56 -1.41 0.62 5.12
C THR A 56 -0.47 0.45 6.30
N GLN A 57 -0.46 -0.73 6.92
CA GLN A 57 0.37 -0.99 8.08
C GLN A 57 1.84 -1.14 7.68
N SER A 58 2.71 -0.46 8.41
CA SER A 58 4.16 -0.50 8.27
C SER A 58 4.82 -0.78 9.61
N THR A 59 6.14 -0.60 9.68
CA THR A 59 6.88 -0.63 10.95
C THR A 59 7.35 0.78 11.29
N PHE A 60 7.61 1.02 12.58
CA PHE A 60 8.16 2.31 13.03
C PHE A 60 9.45 2.70 12.28
N ASP A 61 10.29 1.72 11.96
CA ASP A 61 11.58 1.95 11.31
C ASP A 61 11.50 2.04 9.79
N ASN A 62 10.44 1.50 9.18
CA ASN A 62 10.20 1.56 7.73
C ASN A 62 8.80 2.17 7.44
N PRO A 63 8.57 3.45 7.76
CA PRO A 63 7.25 4.08 7.75
C PRO A 63 6.46 3.98 6.45
N CYS A 64 7.15 4.04 5.30
CA CYS A 64 6.55 4.12 3.98
C CYS A 64 6.66 2.82 3.18
N GLU A 65 6.87 1.70 3.87
CA GLU A 65 6.93 0.37 3.27
C GLU A 65 5.86 -0.52 3.90
N PRO A 66 5.11 -1.29 3.11
CA PRO A 66 4.10 -2.17 3.67
C PRO A 66 4.79 -3.28 4.46
N SER A 67 4.28 -3.56 5.66
CA SER A 67 4.68 -4.75 6.39
C SER A 67 4.13 -6.00 5.69
N ALA A 68 4.93 -7.08 5.61
CA ALA A 68 4.63 -8.25 4.78
C ALA A 68 3.26 -8.91 5.06
N ASN A 69 2.79 -8.83 6.31
CA ASN A 69 1.48 -9.34 6.74
C ASN A 69 0.64 -8.24 7.41
N GLY A 70 0.88 -6.99 7.02
CA GLY A 70 0.21 -5.83 7.58
C GLY A 70 -1.23 -5.70 7.12
N ALA A 71 -2.06 -5.12 7.99
CA ALA A 71 -3.38 -4.68 7.58
C ALA A 71 -3.28 -3.59 6.49
N SER A 72 -4.18 -3.65 5.51
CA SER A 72 -4.27 -2.64 4.46
C SER A 72 -5.71 -2.47 4.03
N SER A 73 -6.15 -1.22 3.91
CA SER A 73 -7.43 -0.88 3.26
C SER A 73 -7.38 -1.04 1.74
N GLY A 74 -6.17 -1.09 1.16
CA GLY A 74 -5.98 -0.80 -0.25
C GLY A 74 -6.27 0.68 -0.60
N PHE A 75 -6.13 1.00 -1.88
CA PHE A 75 -6.49 2.32 -2.41
C PHE A 75 -8.00 2.53 -2.37
N THR A 76 -8.41 3.56 -1.64
CA THR A 76 -9.82 3.89 -1.41
C THR A 76 -10.12 5.26 -2.03
N PRO A 77 -10.46 5.32 -3.33
CA PRO A 77 -10.87 6.56 -3.99
C PRO A 77 -12.27 6.98 -3.54
N VAL A 78 -12.42 8.23 -3.13
CA VAL A 78 -13.68 8.84 -2.71
C VAL A 78 -13.94 10.10 -3.54
N ALA A 79 -15.16 10.25 -4.06
CA ALA A 79 -15.52 11.34 -4.95
C ALA A 79 -16.00 12.60 -4.22
N SER A 80 -16.83 12.44 -3.18
CA SER A 80 -17.42 13.54 -2.40
C SER A 80 -17.23 13.34 -0.90
N ALA A 81 -17.15 14.45 -0.15
CA ALA A 81 -17.04 14.45 1.30
C ALA A 81 -18.34 14.04 2.00
N ASP A 82 -19.48 14.09 1.30
CA ASP A 82 -20.80 13.76 1.85
C ASP A 82 -21.00 12.25 2.03
N THR A 83 -20.22 11.44 1.29
CA THR A 83 -20.33 9.98 1.26
C THR A 83 -18.96 9.34 1.52
N PRO A 84 -18.43 9.43 2.75
CA PRO A 84 -17.13 8.84 3.07
C PRO A 84 -17.20 7.31 3.01
N THR A 85 -16.15 6.69 2.47
CA THR A 85 -15.99 5.23 2.51
C THR A 85 -15.40 4.82 3.85
N LEU A 86 -15.89 3.73 4.44
CA LEU A 86 -15.39 3.25 5.73
C LEU A 86 -14.50 2.01 5.56
N TRP A 87 -13.40 1.97 6.30
CA TRP A 87 -12.63 0.76 6.52
C TRP A 87 -12.41 0.59 8.02
N LYS A 88 -12.55 -0.63 8.53
CA LYS A 88 -12.45 -0.93 9.96
C LYS A 88 -11.27 -1.85 10.23
N TRP A 89 -10.54 -1.56 11.29
CA TRP A 89 -9.46 -2.42 11.79
C TRP A 89 -9.66 -2.70 13.27
N THR A 90 -9.69 -3.98 13.64
CA THR A 90 -9.77 -4.41 15.03
C THR A 90 -8.38 -4.43 15.64
N VAL A 91 -8.24 -3.76 16.78
CA VAL A 91 -7.03 -3.73 17.59
C VAL A 91 -6.85 -5.10 18.24
N VAL A 92 -5.74 -5.78 17.93
CA VAL A 92 -5.48 -7.15 18.41
C VAL A 92 -4.87 -7.18 19.81
N ASP A 93 -4.06 -6.17 20.15
CA ASP A 93 -3.36 -6.05 21.41
C ASP A 93 -3.00 -4.56 21.68
N THR A 94 -2.35 -4.29 22.81
CA THR A 94 -1.95 -2.93 23.19
C THR A 94 -0.58 -2.51 22.65
N ASN A 95 0.05 -3.30 21.79
CA ASN A 95 1.35 -2.95 21.21
C ASN A 95 1.20 -1.78 20.22
N PRO A 96 2.26 -0.97 20.01
CA PRO A 96 2.22 0.10 19.03
C PRO A 96 2.04 -0.44 17.60
N ALA A 97 1.08 0.11 16.86
CA ALA A 97 0.90 -0.17 15.44
C ALA A 97 1.03 1.11 14.61
N TRP A 98 1.64 0.97 13.43
CA TRP A 98 2.09 2.08 12.60
C TRP A 98 1.49 1.96 11.21
N PHE A 99 0.92 3.05 10.71
CA PHE A 99 0.24 3.08 9.43
C PHE A 99 0.65 4.30 8.62
N TYR A 100 0.55 4.18 7.31
CA TYR A 100 0.80 5.27 6.38
C TYR A 100 -0.17 5.26 5.22
N CYS A 101 -0.23 6.37 4.49
CA CYS A 101 -0.90 6.44 3.20
C CYS A 101 0.09 6.12 2.08
N ALA A 102 -0.17 5.04 1.34
CA ALA A 102 0.68 4.51 0.27
C ALA A 102 0.51 5.25 -1.08
N GLN A 103 -0.39 6.22 -1.15
CA GLN A 103 -0.46 7.14 -2.29
C GLN A 103 0.87 7.87 -2.49
N THR A 104 1.29 7.99 -3.75
CA THR A 104 2.56 8.60 -4.15
C THR A 104 2.81 9.91 -3.41
N ALA A 105 4.01 10.03 -2.83
CA ALA A 105 4.47 11.15 -2.01
C ALA A 105 3.74 11.38 -0.67
N HIS A 106 2.52 10.88 -0.43
CA HIS A 106 1.76 11.21 0.79
C HIS A 106 2.52 10.83 2.07
N CYS A 107 3.06 9.61 2.14
CA CYS A 107 3.87 9.19 3.30
C CYS A 107 5.14 10.03 3.48
N LYS A 108 5.86 10.30 2.38
CA LYS A 108 7.07 11.14 2.40
C LYS A 108 6.76 12.61 2.70
N SER A 109 5.50 13.04 2.56
CA SER A 109 4.99 14.33 3.05
C SER A 109 4.56 14.30 4.52
N GLY A 110 4.59 13.13 5.18
CA GLY A 110 4.24 12.97 6.60
C GLY A 110 2.84 12.43 6.86
N MET A 111 2.15 11.88 5.85
CA MET A 111 0.83 11.27 6.04
C MET A 111 0.97 9.89 6.69
N VAL A 112 1.05 9.89 8.02
CA VAL A 112 1.22 8.71 8.87
C VAL A 112 0.25 8.72 10.06
N PHE A 113 0.00 7.53 10.62
CA PHE A 113 -0.89 7.31 11.76
C PHE A 113 -0.29 6.29 12.74
N ALA A 114 -0.57 6.47 14.03
CA ALA A 114 -0.07 5.59 15.08
C ALA A 114 -1.18 5.16 16.05
N VAL A 115 -1.22 3.87 16.36
CA VAL A 115 -2.04 3.31 17.44
C VAL A 115 -1.10 2.98 18.59
N ASN A 116 -1.47 3.38 19.80
CA ASN A 116 -0.70 3.10 21.02
C ASN A 116 0.78 3.53 20.95
N PRO A 117 1.15 4.73 20.42
CA PRO A 117 2.54 5.17 20.45
C PRO A 117 3.03 5.33 21.90
N THR A 118 4.33 5.08 22.11
CA THR A 118 4.99 5.18 23.42
C THR A 118 5.72 6.52 23.56
N ALA A 119 6.29 6.78 24.74
CA ALA A 119 7.13 7.96 24.96
C ALA A 119 8.37 7.96 24.06
N ASP A 120 8.98 6.80 23.82
CA ASP A 120 10.20 6.66 23.00
C ASP A 120 9.89 6.57 21.49
N LYS A 121 8.72 6.01 21.14
CA LYS A 121 8.25 5.89 19.76
C LYS A 121 6.99 6.72 19.60
N THR A 122 7.17 7.99 19.29
CA THR A 122 6.08 8.96 19.11
C THR A 122 5.63 9.05 17.65
N VAL A 123 4.40 9.53 17.43
CA VAL A 123 3.92 9.84 16.06
C VAL A 123 4.76 10.93 15.38
N ALA A 124 5.34 11.86 16.15
CA ALA A 124 6.22 12.89 15.63
C ALA A 124 7.51 12.28 15.06
N ALA A 125 8.18 11.42 15.83
CA ALA A 125 9.38 10.69 15.38
C ALA A 125 9.08 9.80 14.16
N PHE A 126 7.91 9.16 14.13
CA PHE A 126 7.46 8.38 12.98
C PHE A 126 7.25 9.25 11.73
N THR A 127 6.65 10.44 11.90
CA THR A 127 6.46 11.43 10.83
C THR A 127 7.80 11.91 10.28
N GLU A 128 8.78 12.17 11.14
CA GLU A 128 10.13 12.57 10.75
C GLU A 128 10.84 11.48 9.95
N LYS A 129 10.79 10.23 10.41
CA LYS A 129 11.31 9.07 9.66
C LYS A 129 10.65 8.92 8.29
N ALA A 130 9.34 9.15 8.21
CA ALA A 130 8.60 9.08 6.96
C ALA A 130 9.13 10.13 5.97
N LYS A 131 9.31 11.37 6.42
CA LYS A 131 9.83 12.48 5.60
C LYS A 131 11.28 12.32 5.21
N SER A 132 12.14 11.79 6.09
CA SER A 132 13.59 11.68 5.83
C SER A 132 13.96 10.58 4.83
N GLY A 133 13.05 9.65 4.53
CA GLY A 133 13.35 8.57 3.61
C GLY A 133 13.99 7.35 4.26
N ASN A 134 14.33 7.39 5.55
CA ASN A 134 14.91 6.27 6.30
C ASN A 134 13.86 5.18 6.55
N GLY A 135 13.60 4.36 5.54
CA GLY A 135 13.37 2.93 5.72
C GLY A 135 14.72 2.23 5.50
N THR A 136 15.10 1.32 6.39
CA THR A 136 16.12 0.33 6.06
C THR A 136 15.58 -0.53 4.94
N THR A 137 15.87 -0.15 3.70
CA THR A 137 15.58 -0.93 2.50
C THR A 137 16.30 -2.27 2.63
N THR A 138 15.61 -3.28 3.15
CA THR A 138 15.98 -4.67 2.87
C THR A 138 15.40 -4.94 1.50
N SER A 139 16.16 -4.56 0.48
CA SER A 139 15.92 -4.99 -0.90
C SER A 139 16.06 -6.51 -0.96
N SER A 140 14.97 -7.23 -0.71
CA SER A 140 14.86 -8.61 -1.16
C SER A 140 14.66 -8.55 -2.67
N THR A 141 15.77 -8.61 -3.39
CA THR A 141 15.81 -8.95 -4.81
C THR A 141 15.23 -10.36 -4.99
N THR A 142 13.93 -10.47 -5.21
CA THR A 142 13.39 -11.66 -5.87
C THR A 142 13.69 -11.50 -7.36
N ALA A 143 14.90 -11.93 -7.73
CA ALA A 143 15.26 -12.16 -9.12
C ALA A 143 14.25 -13.14 -9.73
N ALA A 144 13.59 -12.74 -10.82
CA ALA A 144 12.85 -13.66 -11.66
C ALA A 144 13.83 -14.72 -12.21
N PRO A 145 13.56 -16.03 -12.10
CA PRO A 145 14.36 -17.01 -12.79
C PRO A 145 14.04 -16.96 -14.28
N SER A 146 15.00 -16.46 -15.07
CA SER A 146 15.09 -16.74 -16.50
C SER A 146 15.43 -18.22 -16.66
N GLY A 147 14.45 -19.01 -17.09
CA GLY A 147 14.60 -20.45 -17.35
C GLY A 147 14.23 -20.76 -18.80
N SER A 148 15.24 -20.71 -19.67
CA SER A 148 15.20 -21.19 -21.06
C SER A 148 15.79 -22.59 -21.12
N SER A 149 15.09 -23.55 -21.74
CA SER A 149 15.51 -24.83 -22.38
C SER A 149 14.21 -25.58 -22.77
N THR A 150 13.98 -26.22 -23.92
CA THR A 150 14.77 -27.20 -24.71
C THR A 150 14.10 -27.35 -26.09
N ALA A 151 14.80 -27.05 -27.19
CA ALA A 151 15.32 -27.97 -28.21
C ALA A 151 14.36 -29.00 -28.85
N THR A 152 14.15 -28.86 -30.17
CA THR A 152 13.86 -29.96 -31.12
C THR A 152 14.74 -29.75 -32.35
N GLY A 153 15.63 -30.71 -32.61
CA GLY A 153 16.63 -30.65 -33.66
C GLY A 153 16.21 -31.31 -34.98
N TYR A 154 16.95 -30.99 -36.04
CA TYR A 154 17.21 -31.69 -37.31
C TYR A 154 18.11 -30.68 -38.08
N GLY A 155 19.24 -30.95 -38.70
CA GLY A 155 19.95 -32.15 -39.09
C GLY A 155 20.69 -31.80 -40.40
N GLY A 156 22.02 -31.82 -40.39
CA GLY A 156 22.82 -32.11 -41.61
C GLY A 156 23.45 -30.97 -42.42
N LYS A 157 24.80 -31.00 -42.42
CA LYS A 157 25.71 -31.11 -43.59
C LYS A 157 26.03 -29.89 -44.47
N ASN A 158 27.36 -29.69 -44.58
CA ASN A 158 28.17 -29.33 -45.75
C ASN A 158 28.18 -27.87 -46.26
N GLY A 159 29.36 -27.25 -46.12
CA GLY A 159 30.19 -26.92 -47.28
C GLY A 159 29.93 -25.64 -48.08
N ALA A 160 31.05 -25.05 -48.49
CA ALA A 160 31.25 -24.08 -49.57
C ALA A 160 30.99 -22.59 -49.28
N SER A 161 32.11 -21.89 -49.10
CA SER A 161 32.40 -20.57 -49.66
C SER A 161 31.93 -20.47 -51.12
N HIS A 162 31.58 -19.26 -51.60
CA HIS A 162 32.00 -18.65 -52.87
C HIS A 162 31.13 -17.41 -53.26
N ILE A 163 31.84 -16.30 -53.58
CA ILE A 163 31.63 -15.33 -54.69
C ILE A 163 30.28 -14.56 -54.71
N ALA A 164 30.20 -13.27 -54.35
CA ALA A 164 30.60 -12.04 -55.07
C ALA A 164 29.71 -11.61 -56.26
N ALA A 165 29.57 -10.27 -56.37
CA ALA A 165 29.09 -9.46 -57.50
C ALA A 165 27.57 -9.47 -57.78
N SER A 166 26.90 -8.42 -58.29
CA SER A 166 27.14 -6.98 -58.50
C SER A 166 25.88 -6.42 -59.19
N ALA A 167 25.60 -5.14 -58.97
CA ALA A 167 24.92 -4.20 -59.90
C ALA A 167 23.46 -4.44 -60.36
N GLY A 168 22.64 -3.38 -60.23
CA GLY A 168 21.90 -2.86 -61.38
C GLY A 168 20.36 -2.82 -61.34
N ALA A 169 19.82 -1.59 -61.47
CA ALA A 169 18.62 -1.19 -62.22
C ALA A 169 17.19 -1.39 -61.64
N ALA A 170 16.67 -0.30 -61.04
CA ALA A 170 15.53 0.55 -61.44
C ALA A 170 14.23 0.03 -62.15
N ILE A 171 13.13 0.73 -61.77
CA ILE A 171 11.85 1.08 -62.44
C ILE A 171 10.66 0.08 -62.40
N LEU A 172 9.53 0.46 -61.76
CA LEU A 172 8.21 0.73 -62.40
C LEU A 172 7.08 0.99 -61.38
N ALA A 173 6.34 2.08 -61.65
CA ALA A 173 5.18 2.59 -60.93
C ALA A 173 3.87 2.04 -61.51
N VAL A 174 2.79 2.01 -60.71
CA VAL A 174 1.41 2.19 -61.23
C VAL A 174 0.55 2.95 -60.21
N ALA A 175 -0.23 3.89 -60.75
CA ALA A 175 -1.10 4.85 -60.11
C ALA A 175 -2.50 4.31 -59.78
N GLY A 176 -3.25 5.06 -58.97
CA GLY A 176 -4.70 4.92 -58.82
C GLY A 176 -5.31 6.12 -58.06
N ALA A 177 -6.00 7.00 -58.80
CA ALA A 177 -6.73 8.17 -58.30
C ALA A 177 -8.23 8.04 -58.63
N VAL A 178 -9.12 8.46 -57.72
CA VAL A 178 -10.51 8.94 -57.91
C VAL A 178 -10.90 9.70 -56.61
N ALA A 179 -11.18 11.01 -56.54
CA ALA A 179 -12.16 11.92 -57.16
C ALA A 179 -13.58 11.87 -56.52
N GLY A 180 -14.09 13.03 -56.06
CA GLY A 180 -15.49 13.31 -55.66
C GLY A 180 -15.60 14.31 -54.49
N PHE A 181 -15.57 15.65 -54.67
CA PHE A 181 -16.56 16.65 -55.17
C PHE A 181 -17.67 17.10 -54.18
N ALA A 182 -17.61 18.41 -53.85
CA ALA A 182 -18.64 19.41 -53.43
C ALA A 182 -19.67 19.03 -52.33
N LEU A 183 -19.99 19.92 -51.38
CA LEU A 183 -20.41 21.32 -51.49
C LEU A 183 -19.79 22.21 -50.40
#